data_AF-A0AAZ3SCY1-F1
#
_entry.id   AF-A0AAZ3SCY1-F1
#
_cell.length_a   1.000
_cell.length_b   1.000
_cell.length_c   1.000
_cell.angle_alpha   90.00
_cell.angle_beta   90.00
_cell.angle_gamma   90.00
#
_symmetry.space_group_name_H-M   'P 1'
#
loop_
_entity.id
_entity.type
_entity.pdbx_description
1 polymer ?
#
loop_
_entity_poly.entity_id
_entity_poly.type
_entity_poly.pdbx_seq_one_letter_code
_entity_poly.pdbx_strand_id
1 'polypeptide(L)'
;SDSLKRSDQLTEGMVSILSSLEGRLEHLENSVIPMHDSTQNLLQLKGTTQKTLFYLDDAISHYQAVRDTDKVIIQGPTGRLSDYLACVHRLKKAEEYFQQEDPDGPELNIYDPLLMSLVKSTSISVDEGGVTG
;
A
#
# COMPACT_ATOMS: atom_id res chain seq x y z
N SER A 1 -47.78 61.69 9.60
CA SER A 1 -47.50 60.62 8.63
C SER A 1 -47.03 59.37 9.36
N ASP A 2 -47.92 58.70 10.09
CA ASP A 2 -47.55 57.52 10.92
C ASP A 2 -47.22 56.27 10.09
N SER A 3 -47.74 56.19 8.86
CA SER A 3 -47.40 55.16 7.88
C SER A 3 -45.92 55.19 7.48
N LEU A 4 -45.35 56.39 7.28
CA LEU A 4 -43.94 56.56 6.97
C LEU A 4 -43.04 56.12 8.14
N LYS A 5 -43.39 56.51 9.37
CA LYS A 5 -42.65 56.07 10.57
C LYS A 5 -42.65 54.55 10.77
N ARG A 6 -43.79 53.88 10.51
CA ARG A 6 -43.84 52.40 10.54
C ARG A 6 -42.99 51.78 9.45
N SER A 7 -42.99 52.35 8.25
CA SER A 7 -42.17 51.89 7.13
C SER A 7 -40.68 52.02 7.43
N ASP A 8 -40.26 53.14 8.05
CA ASP A 8 -38.88 53.34 8.50
C ASP A 8 -38.46 52.31 9.55
N GLN A 9 -39.30 52.08 10.59
CA GLN A 9 -39.02 51.07 11.62
C GLN A 9 -38.89 49.65 11.06
N LEU A 10 -39.75 49.28 10.09
CA LEU A 10 -39.66 47.98 9.40
C LEU A 10 -38.36 47.88 8.60
N THR A 11 -37.97 48.96 7.92
CA THR A 11 -36.74 49.02 7.13
C THR A 11 -35.50 48.91 8.02
N GLU A 12 -35.46 49.65 9.14
CA GLU A 12 -34.39 49.54 10.14
C GLU A 12 -34.29 48.13 10.72
N GLY A 13 -35.42 47.49 10.99
CA GLY A 13 -35.47 46.09 11.42
C GLY A 13 -34.89 45.14 10.37
N MET A 14 -35.23 45.32 9.08
CA MET A 14 -34.66 44.53 7.99
C MET A 14 -33.15 44.75 7.85
N VAL A 15 -32.66 45.99 7.94
CA VAL A 15 -31.23 46.30 7.91
C VAL A 15 -30.49 45.61 9.05
N SER A 16 -31.04 45.67 10.27
CA SER A 16 -30.44 44.99 11.43
C SER A 16 -30.33 43.47 11.24
N ILE A 17 -31.38 42.84 10.69
CA ILE A 17 -31.37 41.41 10.39
C ILE A 17 -30.31 41.08 9.34
N LEU A 18 -30.26 41.85 8.25
CA LEU A 18 -29.29 41.63 7.17
C LEU A 18 -27.84 41.78 7.66
N SER A 19 -27.55 42.83 8.44
CA SER A 19 -26.21 43.00 9.04
C SER A 19 -25.84 41.86 9.99
N SER A 20 -26.80 41.33 10.76
CA SER A 20 -26.56 40.17 11.61
C SER A 20 -26.27 38.90 10.80
N LEU A 21 -26.97 38.71 9.67
CA LEU A 21 -26.72 37.57 8.78
C LEU A 21 -25.35 37.68 8.09
N GLU A 22 -24.98 38.87 7.64
CA GLU A 22 -23.68 39.14 7.04
C GLU A 22 -22.54 38.81 8.01
N GLY A 23 -22.58 39.30 9.24
CA GLY A 23 -21.56 38.99 10.25
C GLY A 23 -21.50 37.50 10.62
N ARG A 24 -22.64 36.80 10.59
CA ARG A 24 -22.67 35.34 10.80
C ARG A 24 -22.08 34.56 9.62
N LEU A 25 -22.30 35.02 8.38
CA LEU A 25 -21.71 34.43 7.19
C LEU A 25 -20.20 34.64 7.15
N GLU A 26 -19.73 35.85 7.47
CA GLU A 26 -18.30 36.15 7.61
C GLU A 26 -17.64 35.25 8.66
N HIS A 27 -18.26 35.12 9.85
CA HIS A 27 -17.72 34.26 10.90
C HIS A 27 -17.70 32.77 10.49
N LEU A 28 -18.74 32.33 9.76
CA LEU A 28 -18.81 30.97 9.24
C LEU A 28 -17.71 30.73 8.21
N GLU A 29 -17.53 31.63 7.26
CA GLU A 29 -16.49 31.53 6.22
C GLU A 29 -15.09 31.43 6.84
N ASN A 30 -14.79 32.32 7.78
CA ASN A 30 -13.54 32.34 8.53
C ASN A 30 -13.29 31.08 9.37
N SER A 31 -14.34 30.31 9.67
CA SER A 31 -14.24 29.02 10.39
C SER A 31 -14.16 27.83 9.43
N VAL A 32 -14.98 27.84 8.38
CA VAL A 32 -15.14 26.71 7.45
C VAL A 32 -13.94 26.54 6.53
N ILE A 33 -13.38 27.64 6.00
CA ILE A 33 -12.23 27.55 5.08
C ILE A 33 -11.02 26.91 5.77
N PRO A 34 -10.56 27.37 6.96
CA PRO A 34 -9.43 26.73 7.65
C PRO A 34 -9.71 25.28 8.05
N MET A 35 -10.95 24.95 8.44
CA MET A 35 -11.35 23.58 8.74
C MET A 35 -11.26 22.66 7.51
N HIS A 36 -11.71 23.15 6.35
CA HIS A 36 -11.59 22.43 5.09
C HIS A 36 -10.13 22.17 4.75
N ASP A 37 -9.27 23.18 4.84
CA ASP A 37 -7.85 23.05 4.53
C ASP A 37 -7.14 22.08 5.49
N SER A 38 -7.45 22.16 6.79
CA SER A 38 -6.97 21.20 7.78
C SER A 38 -7.42 19.77 7.44
N THR A 39 -8.67 19.60 7.01
CA THR A 39 -9.20 18.30 6.59
C THR A 39 -8.47 17.77 5.35
N GLN A 40 -8.22 18.61 4.35
CA GLN A 40 -7.44 18.21 3.16
C GLN A 40 -6.02 17.76 3.53
N ASN A 41 -5.34 18.49 4.42
CA ASN A 41 -4.02 18.11 4.91
C ASN A 41 -4.03 16.75 5.62
N LEU A 42 -5.05 16.49 6.45
CA LEU A 42 -5.22 15.19 7.10
C LEU A 42 -5.48 14.06 6.09
N LEU A 43 -6.27 14.31 5.05
CA LEU A 43 -6.53 13.33 3.98
C LEU A 43 -5.27 13.01 3.18
N GLN A 44 -4.45 14.03 2.87
CA GLN A 44 -3.15 13.85 2.22
C GLN A 44 -2.20 13.05 3.11
N LEU A 45 -2.08 13.41 4.38
CA LEU A 45 -1.26 12.69 5.35
C LEU A 45 -1.69 11.22 5.44
N LYS A 46 -2.99 10.96 5.58
CA LYS A 46 -3.55 9.59 5.57
C LYS A 46 -3.14 8.84 4.29
N GLY A 47 -3.23 9.50 3.14
CA GLY A 47 -2.84 8.92 1.85
C GLY A 47 -1.35 8.56 1.82
N THR A 48 -0.47 9.44 2.28
CA THR A 48 0.98 9.19 2.36
C THR A 48 1.28 8.05 3.33
N THR A 49 0.69 8.05 4.53
CA THR A 49 0.87 6.98 5.51
C THR A 49 0.43 5.63 4.97
N GLN A 50 -0.70 5.56 4.25
CA GLN A 50 -1.16 4.32 3.64
C GLN A 50 -0.19 3.80 2.57
N LYS A 51 0.39 4.69 1.77
CA LYS A 51 1.42 4.33 0.78
C LYS A 51 2.68 3.79 1.46
N THR A 52 3.18 4.48 2.49
CA THR A 52 4.35 4.02 3.25
C THR A 52 4.11 2.65 3.87
N LEU A 53 2.93 2.44 4.47
CA LEU A 53 2.56 1.13 5.03
C LEU A 53 2.55 0.05 3.95
N PHE A 54 1.97 0.33 2.78
CA PHE A 54 1.96 -0.60 1.65
C PHE A 54 3.37 -1.00 1.22
N TYR A 55 4.29 -0.04 1.05
CA TYR A 55 5.68 -0.35 0.67
C TYR A 55 6.41 -1.17 1.73
N LEU A 56 6.16 -0.90 3.02
CA LEU A 56 6.73 -1.69 4.11
C LEU A 56 6.19 -3.13 4.11
N ASP A 57 4.89 -3.32 3.94
CA ASP A 57 4.28 -4.65 3.86
C ASP A 57 4.80 -5.45 2.64
N ASP A 58 4.99 -4.79 1.50
CA ASP A 58 5.54 -5.39 0.28
C ASP A 58 7.00 -5.84 0.49
N ALA A 59 7.85 -4.97 1.06
CA ALA A 59 9.22 -5.29 1.41
C ALA A 59 9.30 -6.47 2.40
N ILE A 60 8.51 -6.44 3.47
CA ILE A 60 8.44 -7.53 4.47
C ILE A 60 8.05 -8.86 3.80
N SER A 61 7.08 -8.83 2.88
CA SER A 61 6.65 -10.03 2.14
C SER A 61 7.80 -10.68 1.36
N HIS A 62 8.68 -9.86 0.76
CA HIS A 62 9.87 -10.33 0.07
C HIS A 62 10.92 -10.92 1.02
N TYR A 63 11.18 -10.29 2.18
CA TYR A 63 12.08 -10.86 3.21
C TYR A 63 11.57 -12.20 3.78
N GLN A 64 10.27 -12.41 3.83
CA GLN A 64 9.67 -13.66 4.33
C GLN A 64 9.63 -14.78 3.28
N ALA A 65 9.84 -14.47 2.00
CA ALA A 65 9.69 -15.43 0.90
C ALA A 65 10.54 -16.70 1.07
N VAL A 66 11.81 -16.57 1.47
CA VAL A 66 12.70 -17.71 1.76
C VAL A 66 12.08 -18.62 2.81
N ARG A 67 11.77 -18.07 3.99
CA ARG A 67 11.23 -18.84 5.13
C ARG A 67 9.92 -19.54 4.77
N ASP A 68 9.04 -18.86 4.06
CA ASP A 68 7.70 -19.37 3.78
C ASP A 68 7.70 -20.44 2.66
N THR A 69 8.75 -20.48 1.83
CA THR A 69 8.84 -21.41 0.68
C THR A 69 9.81 -22.56 0.91
N ASP A 70 10.79 -22.41 1.83
CA ASP A 70 11.91 -23.33 2.04
C ASP A 70 11.51 -24.81 2.07
N LYS A 71 10.54 -25.14 2.93
CA LYS A 71 10.07 -26.52 3.10
C LYS A 71 9.54 -27.16 1.82
N VAL A 72 8.78 -26.41 1.02
CA VAL A 72 8.19 -26.90 -0.23
C VAL A 72 9.27 -27.05 -1.29
N ILE A 73 10.20 -26.10 -1.37
CA ILE A 73 11.31 -26.14 -2.33
C ILE A 73 12.24 -27.33 -2.05
N ILE A 74 12.57 -27.60 -0.78
CA ILE A 74 13.39 -28.75 -0.38
C ILE A 74 12.72 -30.08 -0.71
N GLN A 75 11.39 -30.19 -0.52
CA GLN A 75 10.64 -31.42 -0.80
C GLN A 75 10.51 -31.74 -2.29
N GLY A 76 10.76 -30.76 -3.17
CA GLY A 76 10.60 -30.91 -4.61
C GLY A 76 9.14 -31.04 -5.04
N PRO A 77 8.88 -31.26 -6.34
CA PRO A 77 7.55 -31.20 -6.94
C PRO A 77 6.60 -32.39 -6.61
N THR A 78 6.91 -33.20 -5.61
CA THR A 78 6.30 -34.51 -5.36
C THR A 78 4.79 -34.42 -5.07
N GLY A 79 3.95 -34.78 -6.05
CA GLY A 79 2.48 -34.84 -5.92
C GLY A 79 1.77 -33.49 -5.77
N ARG A 80 2.51 -32.37 -5.72
CA ARG A 80 2.01 -31.01 -5.49
C ARG A 80 2.75 -29.99 -6.37
N LEU A 81 2.83 -30.29 -7.67
CA LEU A 81 3.54 -29.45 -8.64
C LEU A 81 3.07 -27.99 -8.64
N SER A 82 1.76 -27.74 -8.49
CA SER A 82 1.21 -26.39 -8.43
C SER A 82 1.74 -25.58 -7.23
N ASP A 83 1.76 -26.18 -6.04
CA ASP A 83 2.26 -25.53 -4.83
C ASP A 83 3.76 -25.24 -4.96
N TYR A 84 4.51 -26.21 -5.48
CA TYR A 84 5.94 -26.07 -5.74
C TYR A 84 6.24 -24.91 -6.71
N LEU A 85 5.56 -24.87 -7.87
CA LEU A 85 5.74 -23.80 -8.84
C LEU A 85 5.35 -22.42 -8.28
N ALA A 86 4.31 -22.34 -7.44
CA ALA A 86 3.94 -21.11 -6.77
C ALA A 86 5.04 -20.62 -5.79
N CYS A 87 5.66 -21.55 -5.04
CA CYS A 87 6.79 -21.26 -4.17
C CYS A 87 8.02 -20.79 -4.98
N VAL A 88 8.34 -21.44 -6.10
CA VAL A 88 9.44 -21.03 -7.00
C VAL A 88 9.21 -19.63 -7.54
N HIS A 89 8.00 -19.34 -8.03
CA HIS A 89 7.65 -18.01 -8.54
C HIS A 89 7.74 -16.94 -7.45
N ARG A 90 7.28 -17.24 -6.23
CA ARG A 90 7.39 -16.31 -5.09
C ARG A 90 8.85 -16.03 -4.74
N LEU A 91 9.70 -17.07 -4.73
CA LEU A 91 11.13 -16.92 -4.46
C LEU A 91 11.80 -16.07 -5.55
N LYS A 92 11.49 -16.31 -6.82
CA LYS A 92 12.05 -15.56 -7.95
C LYS A 92 11.65 -14.09 -7.92
N LYS A 93 10.38 -13.79 -7.63
CA LYS A 93 9.90 -12.41 -7.48
C LYS A 93 10.63 -11.67 -6.35
N ALA A 94 10.97 -12.35 -5.26
CA ALA A 94 11.72 -11.75 -4.17
C ALA A 94 13.20 -11.52 -4.52
N GLU A 95 13.83 -12.46 -5.22
CA GLU A 95 15.18 -12.27 -5.77
C GLU A 95 15.24 -11.05 -6.70
N GLU A 96 14.27 -10.92 -7.62
CA GLU A 96 14.18 -9.77 -8.54
C GLU A 96 13.97 -8.44 -7.81
N TYR A 97 13.16 -8.42 -6.75
CA TYR A 97 12.98 -7.25 -5.90
C TYR A 97 14.31 -6.82 -5.27
N PHE A 98 15.03 -7.73 -4.62
CA PHE A 98 16.30 -7.40 -3.97
C PHE A 98 17.40 -7.01 -4.98
N GLN A 99 17.44 -7.64 -6.15
CA GLN A 99 18.35 -7.24 -7.24
C GLN A 99 18.09 -5.82 -7.75
N GLN A 100 16.82 -5.37 -7.76
CA GLN A 100 16.47 -4.01 -8.20
C GLN A 100 16.75 -2.96 -7.12
N GLU A 101 16.52 -3.30 -5.85
CA GLU A 101 16.72 -2.39 -4.72
C GLU A 101 18.20 -2.25 -4.32
N ASP A 102 18.93 -3.37 -4.16
CA ASP A 102 20.35 -3.40 -3.83
C ASP A 102 21.03 -4.67 -4.39
N PRO A 103 21.66 -4.59 -5.57
CA PRO A 103 22.31 -5.73 -6.23
C PRO A 103 23.46 -6.35 -5.41
N ASP A 104 24.11 -5.57 -4.55
CA ASP A 104 25.24 -6.02 -3.72
C ASP A 104 24.81 -6.29 -2.27
N GLY A 105 23.49 -6.26 -2.01
CA GLY A 105 22.89 -6.44 -0.71
C GLY A 105 23.09 -7.86 -0.15
N PRO A 106 23.24 -8.00 1.18
CA PRO A 106 23.37 -9.30 1.83
C PRO A 106 22.14 -10.20 1.67
N GLU A 107 20.99 -9.64 1.32
CA GLU A 107 19.72 -10.33 1.13
C GLU A 107 19.78 -11.39 0.05
N LEU A 108 20.54 -11.16 -1.03
CA LEU A 108 20.66 -12.11 -2.13
C LEU A 108 21.40 -13.39 -1.71
N ASN A 109 22.37 -13.27 -0.80
CA ASN A 109 23.11 -14.42 -0.26
C ASN A 109 22.20 -15.40 0.53
N ILE A 110 21.06 -14.92 1.01
CA ILE A 110 20.09 -15.74 1.75
C ILE A 110 19.42 -16.78 0.82
N TYR A 111 19.40 -16.53 -0.49
CA TYR A 111 18.75 -17.38 -1.49
C TYR A 111 19.64 -18.50 -2.03
N ASP A 112 20.97 -18.38 -1.90
CA ASP A 112 21.93 -19.33 -2.48
C ASP A 112 21.64 -20.80 -2.13
N PRO A 113 21.34 -21.19 -0.88
CA PRO A 113 21.08 -22.59 -0.55
C PRO A 113 19.84 -23.15 -1.26
N LEU A 114 18.80 -22.33 -1.42
CA LEU A 114 17.54 -22.71 -2.07
C LEU A 114 17.66 -22.75 -3.58
N LEU A 115 18.35 -21.79 -4.19
CA LEU A 115 18.67 -21.78 -5.61
C LEU A 115 19.50 -23.02 -5.98
N MET A 116 20.45 -23.42 -5.14
CA MET A 116 21.21 -24.65 -5.32
C MET A 116 20.33 -25.91 -5.21
N SER A 117 19.32 -25.91 -4.34
CA SER A 117 18.33 -27.00 -4.23
C SER A 117 17.45 -27.10 -5.47
N LEU A 118 17.00 -25.95 -6.00
CA LEU A 118 16.26 -25.85 -7.25
C LEU A 118 17.02 -26.49 -8.41
N VAL A 119 18.29 -26.09 -8.62
CA VAL A 119 19.15 -26.63 -9.68
C VAL A 119 19.32 -28.15 -9.57
N LYS A 120 19.49 -28.68 -8.35
CA LYS A 120 19.58 -30.13 -8.10
C LYS A 120 18.29 -30.87 -8.44
N SER A 121 17.13 -30.31 -8.06
CA SER A 121 15.82 -30.91 -8.33
C SER A 121 15.48 -30.96 -9.82
N THR A 122 15.95 -30.00 -10.63
CA THR A 122 15.83 -30.02 -12.10
C THR A 122 16.84 -30.92 -12.80
N SER A 123 17.97 -31.24 -12.15
CA SER A 123 19.03 -32.08 -12.74
C SER A 123 18.81 -33.59 -12.52
N ILE A 124 17.82 -33.98 -11.72
CA ILE A 124 17.42 -35.38 -11.56
C ILE A 124 16.26 -35.68 -12.50
N SER A 125 16.59 -35.91 -13.77
CA SER A 125 15.78 -36.64 -14.75
C SER A 125 16.68 -37.08 -15.92
N VAL A 126 17.64 -37.96 -15.64
CA VAL A 126 18.10 -38.96 -16.62
C VAL A 126 18.26 -40.26 -15.84
N ASP A 127 17.18 -41.05 -15.82
CA ASP A 127 17.26 -42.48 -15.53
C ASP A 127 18.05 -43.09 -16.69
N GLU A 128 19.32 -43.46 -16.46
CA GLU A 128 20.05 -44.35 -17.35
C GLU A 128 19.45 -45.75 -17.21
N GLY A 129 18.35 -45.98 -17.91
CA GLY A 129 17.83 -47.30 -18.19
C GLY A 129 18.72 -48.04 -19.20
N GLY A 130 19.34 -49.13 -18.76
CA GLY A 130 19.96 -50.17 -19.60
C GLY A 130 21.40 -49.85 -20.03
N VAL A 131 22.35 -50.78 -20.01
CA VAL A 131 22.25 -52.19 -20.37
C VAL A 131 23.37 -52.94 -19.64
N THR A 132 23.01 -53.99 -18.90
CA THR A 132 23.92 -55.10 -18.60
C THR A 132 24.23 -55.83 -19.90
N GLY A 133 25.49 -55.77 -20.33
CA GLY A 133 26.06 -56.67 -21.34
C GLY A 133 27.17 -57.49 -20.71
#